data_AF-A0A6G0IPR4-F1
#
_entry.id   AF-A0A6G0IPR4-F1
#
_cell.length_a   1.000
_cell.length_b   1.000
_cell.length_c   1.000
_cell.angle_alpha   90.00
_cell.angle_beta   90.00
_cell.angle_gamma   90.00
#
_symmetry.space_group_name_H-M   'P 1'
#
loop_
_entity.id
_entity.type
_entity.pdbx_description
1 polymer ?
#
loop_
_entity_poly.entity_id
_entity_poly.type
_entity_poly.pdbx_seq_one_letter_code
_entity_poly.pdbx_strand_id
1 'polypeptide(L)'
;MGKTVNQQLRTNKLLTDKLVMWAEKLGKQLGLPTRSVAGWLVSKFLTARNQVLEENAVQLSGIQPGDTVLELGHGPGLGLQAAAKLLTEPTGRLIGVDYSEYMHQMASERLKELVVSGKVTLHHCDVAAMPLADSTVDKVFHCNCYYFWPDLRKGATEIHRVMKPGGLMVTTLRLFHIATMAAKRVMPGENWHPEVYMAALRDSGFTDFAKAEENTMQRASRLKRELQMLSTEPPPGITCWQTEEKIDDLQAQIVGGTETPYEGGLFSLEIKVPERYPFEPPKIRFLTPIYHPNIDTSGRICHDALKLPPKGAWRPSLNISTVLTSIQLLMAEPNPDDPLMADISSEFKYNKPLFAEKAKKWTQEHAVQKNMGVVDGNKENTPGQKASSRKREAFGAQQHAEEPAKKTCL
;
A
#
# COMPACT_ATOMS: atom_id res chain seq x y z
N MET A 1 3.25 44.89 43.38
CA MET A 1 2.88 44.21 42.12
C MET A 1 4.05 43.76 41.24
N GLY A 2 5.20 44.47 41.17
CA GLY A 2 6.31 44.10 40.28
C GLY A 2 7.16 42.85 40.62
N LYS A 3 7.18 42.39 41.89
CA LYS A 3 7.96 41.20 42.31
C LYS A 3 7.27 39.88 41.90
N THR A 4 5.94 39.82 42.00
CA THR A 4 5.13 38.63 41.69
C THR A 4 5.10 38.34 40.18
N VAL A 5 4.99 39.39 39.35
CA VAL A 5 5.03 39.26 37.87
C VAL A 5 6.39 38.76 37.37
N ASN A 6 7.50 39.25 37.95
CA ASN A 6 8.84 38.78 37.61
C ASN A 6 9.10 37.33 38.02
N GLN A 7 8.53 36.87 39.14
CA GLN A 7 8.64 35.49 39.59
C GLN A 7 7.84 34.54 38.70
N GLN A 8 6.64 34.96 38.27
CA GLN A 8 5.76 34.22 37.37
C GLN A 8 6.32 34.14 35.93
N LEU A 9 6.97 35.20 35.46
CA LEU A 9 7.71 35.20 34.20
C LEU A 9 8.95 34.28 34.26
N ARG A 10 9.67 34.25 35.38
CA ARG A 10 10.82 33.35 35.59
C ARG A 10 10.39 31.88 35.66
N THR A 11 9.31 31.54 36.37
CA THR A 11 8.80 30.17 36.43
C THR A 11 8.25 29.70 35.09
N ASN A 12 7.53 30.55 34.36
CA ASN A 12 7.07 30.23 33.00
C ASN A 12 8.26 30.02 32.05
N LYS A 13 9.32 30.84 32.15
CA LYS A 13 10.55 30.66 31.37
C LYS A 13 11.24 29.32 31.69
N LEU A 14 11.41 28.98 32.98
CA LEU A 14 11.97 27.69 33.42
C LEU A 14 11.15 26.47 32.98
N LEU A 15 9.83 26.57 32.99
CA LEU A 15 8.93 25.52 32.49
C LEU A 15 9.08 25.35 30.97
N THR A 16 9.16 26.47 30.25
CA THR A 16 9.37 26.48 28.79
C THR A 16 10.73 25.89 28.44
N ASP A 17 11.79 26.25 29.15
CA ASP A 17 13.15 25.74 28.95
C ASP A 17 13.22 24.22 29.24
N LYS A 18 12.56 23.74 30.29
CA LYS A 18 12.46 22.31 30.59
C LYS A 18 11.71 21.53 29.51
N LEU A 19 10.63 22.08 28.96
CA LEU A 19 9.87 21.47 27.86
C LEU A 19 10.70 21.40 26.58
N VAL A 20 11.46 22.45 26.26
CA VAL A 20 12.37 22.49 25.10
C VAL A 20 13.46 21.43 25.23
N MET A 21 14.14 21.35 26.39
CA MET A 21 15.16 20.32 26.63
C MET A 21 14.61 18.89 26.51
N TRP A 22 13.38 18.66 26.97
CA TRP A 22 12.71 17.37 26.82
C TRP A 22 12.39 17.04 25.36
N ALA A 23 11.92 18.01 24.59
CA ALA A 23 11.62 17.85 23.17
C ALA A 23 12.89 17.54 22.36
N GLU A 24 13.99 18.27 22.61
CA GLU A 24 15.28 18.02 21.95
C GLU A 24 15.85 16.64 22.30
N LYS A 25 15.73 16.21 23.56
CA LYS A 25 16.15 14.87 23.99
C LYS A 25 15.34 13.77 23.30
N LEU A 26 14.04 13.99 23.11
CA LEU A 26 13.18 13.09 22.34
C LEU A 26 13.62 13.02 20.87
N GLY A 27 13.91 14.16 20.24
CA GLY A 27 14.45 14.23 18.87
C GLY A 27 15.72 13.41 18.69
N LYS A 28 16.66 13.55 19.62
CA LYS A 28 17.90 12.75 19.63
C LYS A 28 17.64 11.25 19.75
N GLN A 29 16.67 10.82 20.56
CA GLN A 29 16.31 9.41 20.68
C GLN A 29 15.56 8.86 19.45
N LEU A 30 14.90 9.72 18.67
CA LEU A 30 14.24 9.31 17.42
C LEU A 30 15.26 9.10 16.29
N GLY A 31 16.26 9.97 16.20
CA GLY A 31 17.34 9.85 15.21
C GLY A 31 18.45 8.88 15.63
N LEU A 32 18.74 8.76 16.93
CA LEU A 32 19.76 7.83 17.45
C LEU A 32 19.20 7.05 18.65
N PRO A 33 18.35 6.04 18.39
CA PRO A 33 17.75 5.23 19.43
C PRO A 33 18.81 4.41 20.19
N THR A 34 18.61 4.24 21.49
CA THR A 34 19.53 3.51 22.37
C THR A 34 18.88 2.24 22.92
N ARG A 35 19.68 1.30 23.47
CA ARG A 35 19.21 0.07 24.15
C ARG A 35 18.35 0.31 25.42
N SER A 36 17.99 1.55 25.74
CA SER A 36 17.14 1.87 26.90
C SER A 36 15.71 1.34 26.73
N VAL A 37 14.99 1.10 27.83
CA VAL A 37 13.57 0.67 27.80
C VAL A 37 12.70 1.65 27.02
N ALA A 38 12.97 2.95 27.16
CA ALA A 38 12.32 3.99 26.37
C ALA A 38 12.67 3.90 24.87
N GLY A 39 13.95 3.67 24.53
CA GLY A 39 14.40 3.47 23.16
C GLY A 39 13.79 2.23 22.50
N TRP A 40 13.63 1.13 23.23
CA TRP A 40 12.96 -0.09 22.75
C TRP A 40 11.47 0.13 22.49
N LEU A 41 10.74 0.79 23.41
CA LEU A 41 9.32 1.12 23.22
C LEU A 41 9.10 2.04 22.02
N VAL A 42 9.92 3.10 21.90
CA VAL A 42 9.91 4.01 20.76
C VAL A 42 10.20 3.25 19.46
N SER A 43 11.21 2.39 19.45
CA SER A 43 11.57 1.59 18.28
C SER A 43 10.45 0.66 17.84
N LYS A 44 9.77 -0.04 18.77
CA LYS A 44 8.61 -0.89 18.43
C LYS A 44 7.45 -0.08 17.84
N PHE A 45 7.13 1.07 18.43
CA PHE A 45 6.06 1.93 17.92
C PHE A 45 6.39 2.51 16.55
N LEU A 46 7.62 2.99 16.34
CA LEU A 46 8.10 3.48 15.05
C LEU A 46 8.10 2.38 13.99
N THR A 47 8.55 1.17 14.36
CA THR A 47 8.58 -0.01 13.47
C THR A 47 7.18 -0.31 12.94
N ALA A 48 6.19 -0.46 13.82
CA ALA A 48 4.81 -0.76 13.43
C ALA A 48 4.20 0.37 12.58
N ARG A 49 4.53 1.62 12.88
CA ARG A 49 4.04 2.76 12.12
C ARG A 49 4.72 2.92 10.77
N ASN A 50 6.01 2.60 10.64
CA ASN A 50 6.78 2.83 9.43
C ASN A 50 6.68 1.66 8.45
N GLN A 51 6.25 0.47 8.87
CA GLN A 51 6.15 -0.71 7.98
C GLN A 51 5.46 -0.42 6.64
N VAL A 52 4.29 0.22 6.66
CA VAL A 52 3.57 0.57 5.41
C VAL A 52 4.36 1.54 4.54
N LEU A 53 5.10 2.46 5.17
CA LEU A 53 5.91 3.45 4.47
C LEU A 53 7.13 2.78 3.80
N GLU A 54 7.80 1.87 4.52
CA GLU A 54 8.90 1.04 4.00
C GLU A 54 8.44 0.18 2.82
N GLU A 55 7.32 -0.53 2.96
CA GLU A 55 6.76 -1.36 1.89
C GLU A 55 6.41 -0.55 0.65
N ASN A 56 5.92 0.68 0.83
CA ASN A 56 5.62 1.58 -0.28
C ASN A 56 6.92 2.07 -0.96
N ALA A 57 7.96 2.41 -0.20
CA ALA A 57 9.25 2.82 -0.77
C ALA A 57 9.87 1.70 -1.62
N VAL A 58 9.79 0.46 -1.13
CA VAL A 58 10.23 -0.73 -1.85
C VAL A 58 9.44 -0.93 -3.14
N GLN A 59 8.11 -0.78 -3.10
CA GLN A 59 7.26 -0.91 -4.30
C GLN A 59 7.56 0.17 -5.34
N LEU A 60 7.66 1.43 -4.91
CA LEU A 60 7.97 2.57 -5.78
C LEU A 60 9.36 2.47 -6.41
N SER A 61 10.30 1.78 -5.76
CA SER A 61 11.66 1.60 -6.27
C SER A 61 11.70 0.76 -7.55
N GLY A 62 10.64 0.01 -7.86
CA GLY A 62 10.58 -0.82 -9.06
C GLY A 62 11.73 -1.84 -9.11
N ILE A 63 12.08 -2.42 -7.96
CA ILE A 63 13.20 -3.35 -7.80
C ILE A 63 13.02 -4.55 -8.74
N GLN A 64 14.06 -4.82 -9.53
CA GLN A 64 14.14 -5.99 -10.40
C GLN A 64 14.86 -7.15 -9.69
N PRO A 65 14.59 -8.41 -10.07
CA PRO A 65 15.14 -9.59 -9.40
C PRO A 65 16.67 -9.64 -9.18
N GLY A 66 17.43 -9.06 -10.11
CA GLY A 66 18.90 -9.04 -10.11
C GLY A 66 19.54 -7.75 -9.60
N ASP A 67 18.75 -6.78 -9.12
CA ASP A 67 19.25 -5.45 -8.72
C ASP A 67 20.18 -5.50 -7.49
N THR A 68 21.16 -4.60 -7.46
CA THR A 68 21.84 -4.19 -6.23
C THR A 68 21.11 -3.00 -5.63
N VAL A 69 20.48 -3.21 -4.48
CA VAL A 69 19.59 -2.22 -3.84
C VAL A 69 20.20 -1.74 -2.52
N LEU A 70 20.17 -0.42 -2.28
CA LEU A 70 20.67 0.23 -1.07
C LEU A 70 19.52 0.88 -0.28
N GLU A 71 19.40 0.54 1.00
CA GLU A 71 18.55 1.25 1.96
C GLU A 71 19.40 2.17 2.86
N LEU A 72 19.04 3.45 2.91
CA LEU A 72 19.68 4.44 3.78
C LEU A 72 18.90 4.59 5.09
N GLY A 73 19.59 4.48 6.22
CA GLY A 73 18.93 4.51 7.54
C GLY A 73 18.01 3.31 7.72
N HIS A 74 18.52 2.10 7.48
CA HIS A 74 17.72 0.86 7.45
C HIS A 74 16.96 0.56 8.75
N GLY A 75 17.30 1.25 9.84
CA GLY A 75 16.64 1.11 11.13
C GLY A 75 16.66 -0.34 11.58
N PRO A 76 15.51 -0.93 11.97
CA PRO A 76 15.46 -2.32 12.39
C PRO A 76 15.42 -3.32 11.21
N GLY A 77 15.49 -2.88 9.95
CA GLY A 77 15.58 -3.74 8.75
C GLY A 77 14.26 -4.21 8.17
N LEU A 78 13.17 -3.44 8.32
CA LEU A 78 11.87 -3.78 7.69
C LEU A 78 11.88 -3.60 6.17
N GLY A 79 12.42 -2.48 5.68
CA GLY A 79 12.55 -2.20 4.25
C GLY A 79 13.37 -3.29 3.56
N LEU A 80 14.54 -3.60 4.11
CA LEU A 80 15.42 -4.67 3.64
C LEU A 80 14.69 -6.03 3.58
N GLN A 81 13.91 -6.36 4.61
CA GLN A 81 13.14 -7.61 4.63
C GLN A 81 12.07 -7.64 3.52
N ALA A 82 11.41 -6.51 3.26
CA ALA A 82 10.43 -6.40 2.18
C ALA A 82 11.11 -6.48 0.80
N ALA A 83 12.21 -5.77 0.60
CA ALA A 83 12.98 -5.75 -0.64
C ALA A 83 13.59 -7.12 -0.97
N ALA A 84 14.02 -7.88 0.04
CA ALA A 84 14.63 -9.20 -0.14
C ALA A 84 13.69 -10.18 -0.87
N LYS A 85 12.38 -10.04 -0.68
CA LYS A 85 11.36 -10.87 -1.34
C LYS A 85 11.30 -10.65 -2.86
N LEU A 86 11.77 -9.50 -3.35
CA LEU A 86 11.76 -9.15 -4.77
C LEU A 86 13.04 -9.60 -5.50
N LEU A 87 14.14 -9.79 -4.77
CA LEU A 87 15.44 -10.16 -5.33
C LEU A 87 15.57 -11.68 -5.49
N THR A 88 14.88 -12.25 -6.48
CA THR A 88 14.83 -13.71 -6.69
C THR A 88 16.04 -14.26 -7.46
N GLU A 89 16.82 -13.42 -8.15
CA GLU A 89 18.00 -13.87 -8.89
C GLU A 89 19.25 -13.98 -8.00
N PRO A 90 20.22 -14.86 -8.33
CA PRO A 90 21.46 -15.02 -7.57
C PRO A 90 22.33 -13.74 -7.51
N THR A 91 22.21 -12.88 -8.51
CA THR A 91 22.96 -11.62 -8.63
C THR A 91 22.42 -10.50 -7.74
N GLY A 92 21.10 -10.54 -7.46
CA GLY A 92 20.40 -9.52 -6.69
C GLY A 92 20.88 -9.50 -5.25
N ARG A 93 21.20 -8.31 -4.72
CA ARG A 93 21.77 -8.14 -3.39
C ARG A 93 21.25 -6.88 -2.71
N LEU A 94 21.24 -6.90 -1.38
CA LEU A 94 20.83 -5.77 -0.55
C LEU A 94 21.99 -5.20 0.23
N ILE A 95 22.02 -3.89 0.35
CA ILE A 95 22.95 -3.15 1.16
C ILE A 95 22.14 -2.27 2.10
N GLY A 96 22.42 -2.34 3.40
CA GLY A 96 21.86 -1.42 4.38
C GLY A 96 22.96 -0.56 4.99
N VAL A 97 22.71 0.74 5.13
CA VAL A 97 23.55 1.62 5.95
C VAL A 97 22.73 2.26 7.08
N ASP A 98 23.29 2.31 8.28
CA ASP A 98 22.70 3.03 9.43
C ASP A 98 23.82 3.45 10.37
N TYR A 99 23.74 4.65 10.95
CA TYR A 99 24.76 5.14 11.89
C TYR A 99 24.43 4.81 13.35
N SER A 100 23.21 4.32 13.64
CA SER A 100 22.81 3.83 14.96
C SER A 100 23.24 2.37 15.13
N GLU A 101 24.18 2.14 16.04
CA GLU A 101 24.67 0.81 16.40
C GLU A 101 23.52 -0.11 16.89
N TYR A 102 22.57 0.46 17.63
CA TYR A 102 21.42 -0.30 18.13
C TYR A 102 20.50 -0.77 17.01
N MET A 103 20.19 0.10 16.04
CA MET A 103 19.38 -0.27 14.88
C MET A 103 20.11 -1.29 14.00
N HIS A 104 21.41 -1.10 13.79
CA HIS A 104 22.28 -2.05 13.12
C HIS A 104 22.23 -3.46 13.74
N GLN A 105 22.27 -3.56 15.07
CA GLN A 105 22.14 -4.84 15.77
C GLN A 105 20.74 -5.46 15.57
N MET A 106 19.67 -4.66 15.65
CA MET A 106 18.31 -5.15 15.41
C MET A 106 18.11 -5.67 13.99
N ALA A 107 18.62 -4.96 12.98
CA ALA A 107 18.58 -5.39 11.59
C ALA A 107 19.41 -6.65 11.36
N SER A 108 20.60 -6.73 11.95
CA SER A 108 21.48 -7.91 11.88
C SER A 108 20.79 -9.16 12.43
N GLU A 109 20.07 -9.04 13.55
CA GLU A 109 19.32 -10.17 14.12
C GLU A 109 18.11 -10.53 13.24
N ARG A 110 17.35 -9.53 12.77
CA ARG A 110 16.17 -9.76 11.91
C ARG A 110 16.51 -10.42 10.58
N LEU A 111 17.66 -10.07 10.00
CA LEU A 111 18.09 -10.48 8.66
C LEU A 111 19.21 -11.52 8.72
N LYS A 112 19.42 -12.16 9.88
CA LYS A 112 20.57 -13.03 10.16
C LYS A 112 20.84 -14.05 9.05
N GLU A 113 19.81 -14.75 8.57
CA GLU A 113 19.94 -15.75 7.52
C GLU A 113 20.39 -15.14 6.18
N LEU A 114 19.83 -13.98 5.82
CA LEU A 114 20.17 -13.27 4.60
C LEU A 114 21.59 -12.68 4.66
N VAL A 115 22.03 -12.23 5.84
CA VAL A 115 23.41 -11.78 6.07
C VAL A 115 24.39 -12.94 5.95
N VAL A 116 24.10 -14.08 6.59
CA VAL A 116 24.94 -15.29 6.52
C VAL A 116 25.06 -15.80 5.08
N SER A 117 23.97 -15.74 4.31
CA SER A 117 23.98 -16.14 2.89
C SER A 117 24.73 -15.17 1.96
N GLY A 118 25.11 -13.98 2.43
CA GLY A 118 25.68 -12.91 1.61
C GLY A 118 24.67 -12.12 0.77
N LYS A 119 23.37 -12.44 0.86
CA LYS A 119 22.29 -11.74 0.16
C LYS A 119 22.12 -10.30 0.65
N VAL A 120 22.35 -10.06 1.95
CA VAL A 120 22.29 -8.74 2.59
C VAL A 120 23.66 -8.40 3.19
N THR A 121 24.16 -7.21 2.91
CA THR A 121 25.33 -6.62 3.59
C THR A 121 24.87 -5.41 4.40
N LEU A 122 25.23 -5.35 5.67
CA LEU A 122 24.91 -4.21 6.53
C LEU A 122 26.20 -3.46 6.89
N HIS A 123 26.17 -2.13 6.84
CA HIS A 123 27.25 -1.27 7.28
C HIS A 123 26.77 -0.34 8.40
N HIS A 124 27.50 -0.33 9.52
CA HIS A 124 27.36 0.68 10.55
C HIS A 124 28.21 1.90 10.16
N CYS A 125 27.60 2.86 9.46
CA CYS A 125 28.31 4.03 8.96
C CYS A 125 27.36 5.23 8.75
N ASP A 126 27.95 6.42 8.61
CA ASP A 126 27.23 7.61 8.14
C ASP A 126 26.97 7.49 6.63
N VAL A 127 25.83 7.99 6.16
CA VAL A 127 25.46 8.03 4.74
C VAL A 127 26.46 8.86 3.92
N ALA A 128 27.15 9.82 4.54
CA ALA A 128 28.19 10.63 3.91
C ALA A 128 29.56 9.93 3.79
N ALA A 129 29.70 8.69 4.30
CA ALA A 129 30.96 7.94 4.31
C ALA A 129 30.70 6.44 4.05
N MET A 130 29.91 6.13 3.03
CA MET A 130 29.54 4.75 2.71
C MET A 130 30.75 3.99 2.15
N PRO A 131 31.07 2.79 2.67
CA PRO A 131 32.19 1.97 2.19
C PRO A 131 31.84 1.23 0.89
N LEU A 132 31.24 1.94 -0.08
CA LEU A 132 30.77 1.42 -1.35
C LEU A 132 31.55 2.05 -2.50
N ALA A 133 31.83 1.27 -3.53
CA ALA A 133 32.48 1.78 -4.74
C ALA A 133 31.49 2.60 -5.60
N ASP A 134 32.04 3.46 -6.46
CA ASP A 134 31.29 4.30 -7.37
C ASP A 134 30.41 3.45 -8.30
N SER A 135 29.20 3.95 -8.59
CA SER A 135 28.29 3.33 -9.58
C SER A 135 28.07 1.83 -9.38
N THR A 136 27.83 1.40 -8.15
CA THR A 136 27.58 -0.01 -7.80
C THR A 136 26.11 -0.32 -7.54
N VAL A 137 25.29 0.68 -7.22
CA VAL A 137 23.91 0.54 -6.77
C VAL A 137 22.92 0.87 -7.89
N ASP A 138 21.97 -0.02 -8.14
CA ASP A 138 20.90 0.14 -9.14
C ASP A 138 19.76 1.02 -8.59
N LYS A 139 19.34 0.76 -7.35
CA LYS A 139 18.20 1.42 -6.69
C LYS A 139 18.56 1.87 -5.27
N VAL A 140 18.11 3.06 -4.89
CA VAL A 140 18.23 3.57 -3.53
C VAL A 140 16.84 3.86 -2.98
N PHE A 141 16.58 3.50 -1.73
CA PHE A 141 15.40 3.99 -1.04
C PHE A 141 15.68 4.35 0.41
N HIS A 142 14.86 5.24 0.97
CA HIS A 142 14.82 5.48 2.41
C HIS A 142 13.48 6.05 2.85
N CYS A 143 13.24 5.90 4.15
CA CYS A 143 11.99 6.28 4.79
C CYS A 143 12.27 7.10 6.04
N ASN A 144 11.71 8.30 6.14
CA ASN A 144 11.74 9.08 7.39
C ASN A 144 13.16 9.26 8.00
N CYS A 145 14.23 9.37 7.17
CA CYS A 145 15.60 9.36 7.69
C CYS A 145 16.42 10.64 7.41
N TYR A 146 16.28 11.27 6.23
CA TYR A 146 17.25 12.29 5.77
C TYR A 146 17.40 13.48 6.72
N TYR A 147 16.33 13.86 7.41
CA TYR A 147 16.31 14.98 8.34
C TYR A 147 17.09 14.74 9.63
N PHE A 148 17.65 13.54 9.82
CA PHE A 148 18.63 13.24 10.87
C PHE A 148 20.09 13.31 10.39
N TRP A 149 20.32 13.50 9.09
CA TRP A 149 21.68 13.55 8.55
C TRP A 149 22.36 14.87 8.93
N PRO A 150 23.60 14.84 9.44
CA PRO A 150 24.34 16.05 9.81
C PRO A 150 24.59 17.00 8.64
N ASP A 151 24.84 16.44 7.46
CA ASP A 151 25.17 17.19 6.24
C ASP A 151 24.42 16.60 5.03
N LEU A 152 23.30 17.23 4.68
CA LEU A 152 22.45 16.80 3.56
C LEU A 152 23.19 16.81 2.22
N ARG A 153 24.10 17.77 2.01
CA ARG A 153 24.82 17.93 0.74
C ARG A 153 25.87 16.83 0.57
N LYS A 154 26.62 16.51 1.62
CA LYS A 154 27.55 15.38 1.59
C LYS A 154 26.81 14.06 1.44
N GLY A 155 25.70 13.87 2.19
CA GLY A 155 24.84 12.71 2.02
C GLY A 155 24.34 12.56 0.58
N ALA A 156 23.74 13.61 0.00
CA ALA A 156 23.28 13.61 -1.38
C ALA A 156 24.39 13.32 -2.40
N THR A 157 25.59 13.87 -2.19
CA THR A 157 26.75 13.64 -3.06
C THR A 157 27.21 12.19 -2.99
N GLU A 158 27.25 11.61 -1.80
CA GLU A 158 27.68 10.23 -1.60
C GLU A 158 26.65 9.24 -2.16
N ILE A 159 25.35 9.52 -2.01
CA ILE A 159 24.29 8.73 -2.65
C ILE A 159 24.42 8.80 -4.18
N HIS A 160 24.62 9.99 -4.72
CA HIS A 160 24.84 10.15 -6.16
C HIS A 160 26.08 9.35 -6.62
N ARG A 161 27.18 9.37 -5.86
CA ARG A 161 28.43 8.65 -6.20
C ARG A 161 28.22 7.14 -6.33
N VAL A 162 27.53 6.53 -5.36
CA VAL A 162 27.36 5.06 -5.33
C VAL A 162 26.33 4.55 -6.33
N MET A 163 25.39 5.40 -6.75
CA MET A 163 24.36 5.02 -7.73
C MET A 163 24.91 4.93 -9.15
N LYS A 164 24.49 3.90 -9.88
CA LYS A 164 24.73 3.78 -11.33
C LYS A 164 23.99 4.89 -12.10
N PRO A 165 24.50 5.29 -13.28
CA PRO A 165 23.73 6.10 -14.23
C PRO A 165 22.38 5.44 -14.54
N GLY A 166 21.30 6.22 -14.65
CA GLY A 166 19.93 5.68 -14.81
C GLY A 166 19.31 5.07 -13.55
N GLY A 167 20.02 5.07 -12.41
CA GLY A 167 19.49 4.59 -11.14
C GLY A 167 18.31 5.43 -10.63
N LEU A 168 17.42 4.78 -9.88
CA LEU A 168 16.25 5.43 -9.26
C LEU A 168 16.46 5.52 -7.74
N MET A 169 16.22 6.71 -7.19
CA MET A 169 16.14 6.95 -5.76
C MET A 169 14.70 7.21 -5.35
N VAL A 170 14.23 6.57 -4.27
CA VAL A 170 12.90 6.79 -3.70
C VAL A 170 13.00 7.32 -2.28
N THR A 171 12.35 8.45 -2.01
CA THR A 171 12.20 8.98 -0.66
C THR A 171 10.75 8.94 -0.22
N THR A 172 10.49 8.33 0.94
CA THR A 172 9.14 8.39 1.54
C THR A 172 9.18 9.05 2.91
N LEU A 173 8.16 9.85 3.21
CA LEU A 173 8.05 10.55 4.49
C LEU A 173 6.61 10.77 4.92
N ARG A 174 6.41 10.93 6.24
CA ARG A 174 5.13 11.37 6.82
C ARG A 174 5.17 12.84 7.17
N LEU A 175 5.04 13.70 6.15
CA LEU A 175 5.26 15.14 6.26
C LEU A 175 4.41 15.80 7.36
N PHE A 176 3.12 15.46 7.47
CA PHE A 176 2.26 16.02 8.52
C PHE A 176 2.74 15.66 9.94
N HIS A 177 3.21 14.43 10.14
CA HIS A 177 3.72 13.98 11.43
C HIS A 177 5.03 14.70 11.77
N ILE A 178 5.93 14.78 10.80
CA ILE A 178 7.19 15.52 10.88
C ILE A 178 6.95 16.99 11.23
N ALA A 179 6.04 17.67 10.52
CA ALA A 179 5.68 19.06 10.79
C ALA A 179 5.10 19.25 12.20
N THR A 180 4.26 18.31 12.66
CA THR A 180 3.73 18.31 14.03
C THR A 180 4.84 18.18 15.08
N MET A 181 5.87 17.37 14.80
CA MET A 181 7.03 17.19 15.68
C MET A 181 7.94 18.41 15.68
N ALA A 182 8.16 19.01 14.51
CA ALA A 182 8.92 20.25 14.35
C ALA A 182 8.25 21.41 15.10
N ALA A 183 6.92 21.55 15.02
CA ALA A 183 6.15 22.55 15.78
C ALA A 183 6.31 22.39 17.30
N LYS A 184 6.60 21.18 17.77
CA LYS A 184 6.90 20.86 19.18
C LYS A 184 8.39 20.97 19.52
N ARG A 185 9.22 21.49 18.62
CA ARG A 185 10.70 21.59 18.75
C ARG A 185 11.42 20.26 18.96
N VAL A 186 10.79 19.15 18.53
CA VAL A 186 11.41 17.81 18.60
C VAL A 186 12.45 17.64 17.49
N MET A 187 12.28 18.33 16.37
CA MET A 187 13.24 18.35 15.26
C MET A 187 13.74 19.79 15.07
N PRO A 188 14.75 20.22 15.85
CA PRO A 188 15.30 21.56 15.70
C PRO A 188 16.06 21.70 14.37
N GLY A 189 15.89 22.83 13.68
CA GLY A 189 16.53 23.12 12.39
C GLY A 189 15.58 23.03 11.20
N GLU A 190 16.14 23.18 10.00
CA GLU A 190 15.37 23.24 8.74
C GLU A 190 15.45 21.95 7.91
N ASN A 191 16.30 21.00 8.30
CA ASN A 191 16.55 19.77 7.53
C ASN A 191 15.31 18.89 7.35
N TRP A 192 14.22 19.10 8.10
CA TRP A 192 12.98 18.35 7.94
C TRP A 192 12.11 18.82 6.77
N HIS A 193 12.41 20.00 6.21
CA HIS A 193 11.73 20.52 5.04
C HIS A 193 12.16 19.74 3.78
N PRO A 194 11.23 19.11 3.05
CA PRO A 194 11.55 18.41 1.81
C PRO A 194 12.26 19.29 0.80
N GLU A 195 11.95 20.59 0.76
CA GLU A 195 12.53 21.54 -0.18
C GLU A 195 14.06 21.67 0.00
N VAL A 196 14.54 21.65 1.24
CA VAL A 196 15.98 21.73 1.57
C VAL A 196 16.70 20.48 1.09
N TYR A 197 16.07 19.31 1.29
CA TYR A 197 16.63 18.04 0.84
C TYR A 197 16.65 17.91 -0.68
N MET A 198 15.57 18.31 -1.34
CA MET A 198 15.46 18.32 -2.80
C MET A 198 16.49 19.26 -3.44
N ALA A 199 16.78 20.41 -2.81
CA ALA A 199 17.86 21.29 -3.25
C ALA A 199 19.24 20.60 -3.14
N ALA A 200 19.51 19.91 -2.03
CA ALA A 200 20.76 19.16 -1.88
C ALA A 200 20.91 18.06 -2.95
N LEU A 201 19.84 17.32 -3.26
CA LEU A 201 19.85 16.29 -4.31
C LEU A 201 20.11 16.89 -5.70
N ARG A 202 19.46 18.03 -6.03
CA ARG A 202 19.69 18.74 -7.31
C ARG A 202 21.14 19.17 -7.45
N ASP A 203 21.70 19.79 -6.42
CA ASP A 203 23.08 20.27 -6.44
C ASP A 203 24.10 19.13 -6.56
N SER A 204 23.73 17.91 -6.17
CA SER A 204 24.55 16.70 -6.30
C SER A 204 24.37 15.97 -7.65
N GLY A 205 23.50 16.46 -8.54
CA GLY A 205 23.36 15.94 -9.91
C GLY A 205 22.15 15.03 -10.16
N PHE A 206 21.23 14.87 -9.20
CA PHE A 206 19.96 14.19 -9.46
C PHE A 206 19.05 15.02 -10.38
N THR A 207 18.33 14.34 -11.27
CA THR A 207 17.37 14.93 -12.21
C THR A 207 16.00 14.26 -12.09
N ASP A 208 15.03 14.73 -12.88
CA ASP A 208 13.74 14.06 -13.09
C ASP A 208 12.94 13.80 -11.81
N PHE A 209 12.83 14.84 -10.98
CA PHE A 209 12.09 14.78 -9.73
C PHE A 209 10.59 14.60 -9.99
N ALA A 210 10.06 13.44 -9.61
CA ALA A 210 8.64 13.17 -9.59
C ALA A 210 8.12 13.16 -8.15
N LYS A 211 6.82 13.42 -7.95
CA LYS A 211 6.17 13.26 -6.64
C LYS A 211 5.08 12.22 -6.80
N ALA A 212 5.21 11.07 -6.15
CA ALA A 212 4.13 10.10 -6.09
C ALA A 212 2.99 10.66 -5.21
N GLU A 213 1.77 10.76 -5.74
CA GLU A 213 0.62 11.24 -4.97
C GLU A 213 0.27 10.24 -3.84
N GLU A 214 0.22 10.74 -2.61
CA GLU A 214 -0.03 9.98 -1.37
C GLU A 214 -1.35 9.16 -1.44
N ASN A 215 -2.36 9.68 -2.13
CA ASN A 215 -3.68 9.04 -2.26
C ASN A 215 -3.62 7.73 -3.06
N THR A 216 -2.83 7.68 -4.13
CA THR A 216 -2.74 6.51 -5.01
C THR A 216 -2.09 5.31 -4.30
N MET A 217 -1.06 5.58 -3.48
CA MET A 217 -0.36 4.54 -2.70
C MET A 217 -1.20 4.01 -1.53
N GLN A 218 -1.89 4.89 -0.80
CA GLN A 218 -2.78 4.47 0.28
C GLN A 218 -3.93 3.60 -0.24
N ARG A 219 -4.49 3.96 -1.40
CA ARG A 219 -5.52 3.16 -2.08
C ARG A 219 -5.00 1.77 -2.46
N ALA A 220 -3.87 1.68 -3.16
CA ALA A 220 -3.32 0.41 -3.62
C ALA A 220 -2.97 -0.53 -2.45
N SER A 221 -2.26 -0.01 -1.43
CA SER A 221 -1.93 -0.76 -0.22
C SER A 221 -3.19 -1.26 0.50
N ARG A 222 -4.20 -0.41 0.62
CA ARG A 222 -5.48 -0.78 1.24
C ARG A 222 -6.20 -1.87 0.45
N LEU A 223 -6.31 -1.74 -0.87
CA LEU A 223 -6.98 -2.74 -1.71
C LEU A 223 -6.29 -4.09 -1.64
N LYS A 224 -4.96 -4.11 -1.71
CA LYS A 224 -4.18 -5.34 -1.55
C LYS A 224 -4.49 -6.05 -0.24
N ARG A 225 -4.57 -5.29 0.87
CA ARG A 225 -4.90 -5.83 2.19
C ARG A 225 -6.34 -6.36 2.26
N GLU A 226 -7.30 -5.64 1.69
CA GLU A 226 -8.70 -6.09 1.65
C GLU A 226 -8.89 -7.35 0.79
N LEU A 227 -8.23 -7.43 -0.36
CA LEU A 227 -8.23 -8.62 -1.22
C LEU A 227 -7.57 -9.82 -0.54
N GLN A 228 -6.44 -9.60 0.15
CA GLN A 228 -5.82 -10.65 0.94
C GLN A 228 -6.78 -11.17 2.03
N MET A 229 -7.44 -10.28 2.76
CA MET A 229 -8.42 -10.65 3.78
C MET A 229 -9.60 -11.42 3.19
N LEU A 230 -10.15 -10.98 2.06
CA LEU A 230 -11.23 -11.67 1.35
C LEU A 230 -10.80 -13.06 0.84
N SER A 231 -9.53 -13.24 0.51
CA SER A 231 -8.99 -14.53 0.07
C SER A 231 -8.72 -15.49 1.24
N THR A 232 -8.29 -14.99 2.40
CA THR A 232 -7.90 -15.83 3.54
C THR A 232 -9.06 -16.07 4.52
N GLU A 233 -9.91 -15.07 4.71
CA GLU A 233 -11.02 -15.06 5.67
C GLU A 233 -12.28 -14.42 5.04
N PRO A 234 -12.85 -15.02 3.97
CA PRO A 234 -14.06 -14.51 3.35
C PRO A 234 -15.28 -14.58 4.31
N PRO A 235 -16.22 -13.62 4.23
CA PRO A 235 -17.51 -13.77 4.91
C PRO A 235 -18.27 -15.02 4.43
N PRO A 236 -19.10 -15.65 5.27
CA PRO A 236 -19.86 -16.84 4.90
C PRO A 236 -20.72 -16.64 3.65
N GLY A 237 -20.55 -17.51 2.65
CA GLY A 237 -21.30 -17.44 1.40
C GLY A 237 -20.90 -16.29 0.49
N ILE A 238 -19.78 -15.60 0.74
CA ILE A 238 -19.27 -14.51 -0.09
C ILE A 238 -17.88 -14.87 -0.60
N THR A 239 -17.63 -14.70 -1.89
CA THR A 239 -16.30 -14.76 -2.48
C THR A 239 -16.05 -13.50 -3.30
N CYS A 240 -14.81 -13.02 -3.34
CA CYS A 240 -14.44 -11.82 -4.08
C CYS A 240 -12.99 -11.94 -4.57
N TRP A 241 -12.75 -11.61 -5.84
CA TRP A 241 -11.44 -11.73 -6.48
C TRP A 241 -11.20 -10.61 -7.49
N GLN A 242 -9.93 -10.38 -7.79
CA GLN A 242 -9.50 -9.41 -8.78
C GLN A 242 -9.65 -9.98 -10.20
N THR A 243 -10.05 -9.15 -11.16
CA THR A 243 -10.05 -9.53 -12.58
C THR A 243 -8.65 -9.37 -13.20
N GLU A 244 -8.35 -10.11 -14.28
CA GLU A 244 -7.01 -10.15 -14.89
C GLU A 244 -6.58 -8.82 -15.52
N GLU A 245 -7.53 -7.94 -15.88
CA GLU A 245 -7.25 -6.72 -16.64
C GLU A 245 -6.83 -5.53 -15.75
N LYS A 246 -7.47 -5.34 -14.59
CA LYS A 246 -7.25 -4.17 -13.74
C LYS A 246 -7.36 -4.48 -12.25
N ILE A 247 -6.54 -3.79 -11.45
CA ILE A 247 -6.49 -3.97 -9.99
C ILE A 247 -7.72 -3.45 -9.25
N ASP A 248 -8.50 -2.58 -9.91
CA ASP A 248 -9.66 -1.91 -9.34
C ASP A 248 -11.00 -2.38 -9.91
N ASP A 249 -10.97 -3.34 -10.85
CA ASP A 249 -12.13 -4.08 -11.31
C ASP A 249 -12.12 -5.46 -10.64
N LEU A 250 -13.06 -5.67 -9.71
CA LEU A 250 -13.21 -6.90 -8.95
C LEU A 250 -14.54 -7.57 -9.29
N GLN A 251 -14.59 -8.88 -9.11
CA GLN A 251 -15.81 -9.67 -9.15
C GLN A 251 -16.09 -10.28 -7.78
N ALA A 252 -17.37 -10.41 -7.45
CA ALA A 252 -17.80 -11.12 -6.26
C ALA A 252 -18.96 -12.06 -6.57
N GLN A 253 -19.12 -13.07 -5.72
CA GLN A 253 -20.30 -13.92 -5.70
C GLN A 253 -20.89 -13.95 -4.29
N ILE A 254 -22.21 -13.90 -4.22
CA ILE A 254 -22.98 -14.07 -2.99
C ILE A 254 -23.89 -15.27 -3.16
N VAL A 255 -23.78 -16.24 -2.26
CA VAL A 255 -24.71 -17.35 -2.12
C VAL A 255 -25.97 -16.84 -1.44
N GLY A 256 -27.14 -17.11 -2.03
CA GLY A 256 -28.41 -16.74 -1.42
C GLY A 256 -28.64 -17.49 -0.11
N GLY A 257 -29.04 -16.75 0.93
CA GLY A 257 -29.20 -17.28 2.28
C GLY A 257 -30.29 -18.35 2.37
N THR A 258 -30.12 -19.29 3.30
CA THR A 258 -31.15 -20.27 3.66
C THR A 258 -32.40 -19.56 4.18
N GLU A 259 -33.58 -20.15 3.95
CA GLU A 259 -34.87 -19.59 4.37
C GLU A 259 -35.22 -18.25 3.70
N THR A 260 -34.52 -17.91 2.61
CA THR A 260 -34.84 -16.76 1.75
C THR A 260 -35.29 -17.26 0.37
N PRO A 261 -36.05 -16.47 -0.43
CA PRO A 261 -36.38 -16.86 -1.80
C PRO A 261 -35.15 -16.91 -2.73
N TYR A 262 -33.97 -16.55 -2.25
CA TYR A 262 -32.71 -16.60 -2.98
C TYR A 262 -31.91 -17.88 -2.71
N GLU A 263 -32.39 -18.75 -1.79
CA GLU A 263 -31.72 -19.99 -1.41
C GLU A 263 -31.36 -20.86 -2.63
N GLY A 264 -30.12 -21.35 -2.65
CA GLY A 264 -29.57 -22.13 -3.75
C GLY A 264 -29.12 -21.32 -4.98
N GLY A 265 -29.39 -20.01 -5.01
CA GLY A 265 -28.88 -19.11 -6.04
C GLY A 265 -27.45 -18.64 -5.78
N LEU A 266 -26.70 -18.44 -6.86
CA LEU A 266 -25.37 -17.84 -6.86
C LEU A 266 -25.40 -16.53 -7.66
N PHE A 267 -25.23 -15.41 -6.96
CA PHE A 267 -25.38 -14.07 -7.54
C PHE A 267 -24.02 -13.46 -7.77
N SER A 268 -23.67 -13.20 -9.04
CA SER A 268 -22.43 -12.55 -9.42
C SER A 268 -22.59 -11.02 -9.40
N LEU A 269 -21.57 -10.32 -8.93
CA LEU A 269 -21.51 -8.86 -8.82
C LEU A 269 -20.23 -8.33 -9.46
N GLU A 270 -20.32 -7.14 -10.03
CA GLU A 270 -19.18 -6.34 -10.46
C GLU A 270 -18.92 -5.26 -9.42
N ILE A 271 -17.65 -5.06 -9.06
CA ILE A 271 -17.20 -4.06 -8.11
C ILE A 271 -16.14 -3.21 -8.78
N LYS A 272 -16.40 -1.91 -8.94
CA LYS A 272 -15.42 -0.93 -9.41
C LYS A 272 -14.96 -0.05 -8.27
N VAL A 273 -13.68 -0.08 -7.98
CA VAL A 273 -13.09 0.73 -6.90
C VAL A 273 -12.69 2.09 -7.47
N PRO A 274 -13.25 3.22 -7.00
CA PRO A 274 -12.87 4.53 -7.52
C PRO A 274 -11.45 4.93 -7.11
N GLU A 275 -10.81 5.84 -7.85
CA GLU A 275 -9.47 6.38 -7.54
C GLU A 275 -9.38 7.02 -6.14
N ARG A 276 -10.50 7.58 -5.66
CA ARG A 276 -10.60 8.19 -4.33
C ARG A 276 -10.95 7.21 -3.21
N TYR A 277 -10.99 5.91 -3.47
CA TYR A 277 -11.18 4.91 -2.42
C TYR A 277 -10.05 5.02 -1.39
N PRO A 278 -10.34 5.06 -0.07
CA PRO A 278 -11.61 4.73 0.60
C PRO A 278 -12.51 5.93 0.95
N PHE A 279 -12.19 7.12 0.46
CA PHE A 279 -13.00 8.33 0.71
C PHE A 279 -14.25 8.40 -0.18
N GLU A 280 -14.28 7.62 -1.26
CA GLU A 280 -15.48 7.31 -2.02
C GLU A 280 -15.82 5.82 -1.93
N PRO A 281 -17.11 5.45 -1.90
CA PRO A 281 -17.53 4.05 -1.86
C PRO A 281 -17.20 3.31 -3.15
N PRO A 282 -17.02 1.98 -3.10
CA PRO A 282 -16.95 1.17 -4.31
C PRO A 282 -18.29 1.21 -5.05
N LYS A 283 -18.25 1.15 -6.38
CA LYS A 283 -19.46 1.05 -7.20
C LYS A 283 -19.76 -0.44 -7.41
N ILE A 284 -20.85 -0.92 -6.83
CA ILE A 284 -21.24 -2.34 -6.88
C ILE A 284 -22.55 -2.47 -7.63
N ARG A 285 -22.63 -3.45 -8.53
CA ARG A 285 -23.87 -3.83 -9.22
C ARG A 285 -23.98 -5.34 -9.39
N PHE A 286 -25.20 -5.85 -9.43
CA PHE A 286 -25.47 -7.24 -9.78
C PHE A 286 -25.24 -7.47 -11.27
N LEU A 287 -24.55 -8.56 -11.59
CA LEU A 287 -24.46 -9.13 -12.93
C LEU A 287 -25.56 -10.17 -13.13
N THR A 288 -25.81 -11.00 -12.12
CA THR A 288 -26.91 -11.96 -12.10
C THR A 288 -28.23 -11.21 -11.86
N PRO A 289 -29.24 -11.32 -12.75
CA PRO A 289 -30.56 -10.75 -12.51
C PRO A 289 -31.18 -11.26 -11.21
N ILE A 290 -31.78 -10.36 -10.44
CA ILE A 290 -32.41 -10.66 -9.15
C ILE A 290 -33.73 -9.90 -9.03
N TYR A 291 -34.76 -10.56 -8.52
CA TYR A 291 -36.07 -9.95 -8.26
C TYR A 291 -36.10 -9.41 -6.83
N HIS A 292 -35.85 -8.11 -6.65
CA HIS A 292 -35.64 -7.51 -5.34
C HIS A 292 -36.13 -6.04 -5.26
N PRO A 293 -36.74 -5.57 -4.15
CA PRO A 293 -37.23 -4.19 -4.03
C PRO A 293 -36.15 -3.10 -4.19
N ASN A 294 -34.95 -3.34 -3.67
CA ASN A 294 -33.83 -2.38 -3.67
C ASN A 294 -32.79 -2.60 -4.79
N ILE A 295 -33.04 -3.49 -5.75
CA ILE A 295 -32.12 -3.76 -6.85
C ILE A 295 -32.89 -3.66 -8.16
N ASP A 296 -32.41 -2.84 -9.09
CA ASP A 296 -33.09 -2.66 -10.37
C ASP A 296 -32.64 -3.64 -11.46
N THR A 297 -33.26 -3.57 -12.64
CA THR A 297 -32.96 -4.43 -13.79
C THR A 297 -31.56 -4.26 -14.37
N SER A 298 -30.88 -3.15 -14.07
CA SER A 298 -29.47 -2.92 -14.43
C SER A 298 -28.51 -3.41 -13.35
N GLY A 299 -29.04 -3.98 -12.26
CA GLY A 299 -28.30 -4.46 -11.11
C GLY A 299 -27.85 -3.36 -10.15
N ARG A 300 -28.32 -2.12 -10.30
CA ARG A 300 -27.97 -1.04 -9.36
C ARG A 300 -28.61 -1.32 -8.01
N ILE A 301 -27.86 -1.05 -6.94
CA ILE A 301 -28.26 -1.36 -5.56
C ILE A 301 -28.57 -0.06 -4.82
N CYS A 302 -29.74 0.03 -4.20
CA CYS A 302 -30.02 1.08 -3.23
C CYS A 302 -29.64 0.60 -1.83
N HIS A 303 -28.47 1.02 -1.35
CA HIS A 303 -27.96 0.72 -0.01
C HIS A 303 -27.21 1.94 0.53
N ASP A 304 -27.42 2.27 1.81
CA ASP A 304 -26.77 3.39 2.48
C ASP A 304 -25.23 3.29 2.53
N ALA A 305 -24.67 2.10 2.72
CA ALA A 305 -23.24 1.81 2.68
C ALA A 305 -22.59 2.13 1.32
N LEU A 306 -23.36 2.23 0.24
CA LEU A 306 -22.88 2.60 -1.09
C LEU A 306 -23.06 4.09 -1.42
N LYS A 307 -23.54 4.89 -0.46
CA LYS A 307 -23.81 6.32 -0.62
C LYS A 307 -23.02 7.14 0.40
N LEU A 308 -22.48 8.28 -0.03
CA LEU A 308 -21.80 9.23 0.87
C LEU A 308 -22.81 9.95 1.79
N PRO A 309 -22.38 10.35 3.00
CA PRO A 309 -23.14 11.26 3.85
C PRO A 309 -23.47 12.58 3.11
N PRO A 310 -24.61 13.24 3.41
CA PRO A 310 -25.58 12.90 4.47
C PRO A 310 -26.64 11.87 4.06
N LYS A 311 -26.70 11.47 2.78
CA LYS A 311 -27.75 10.57 2.25
C LYS A 311 -27.42 9.08 2.38
N GLY A 312 -26.26 8.75 2.94
CA GLY A 312 -25.79 7.40 3.13
C GLY A 312 -24.83 7.29 4.30
N ALA A 313 -24.32 6.09 4.51
CA ALA A 313 -23.52 5.71 5.66
C ALA A 313 -22.07 5.33 5.29
N TRP A 314 -21.66 5.52 4.03
CA TRP A 314 -20.27 5.26 3.65
C TRP A 314 -19.31 6.10 4.49
N ARG A 315 -18.31 5.42 5.05
CA ARG A 315 -17.20 6.03 5.76
C ARG A 315 -15.94 5.25 5.44
N PRO A 316 -14.75 5.89 5.42
CA PRO A 316 -13.50 5.21 5.12
C PRO A 316 -13.18 4.02 6.05
N SER A 317 -13.84 3.87 7.20
CA SER A 317 -13.66 2.68 8.05
C SER A 317 -14.41 1.43 7.56
N LEU A 318 -15.40 1.57 6.66
CA LEU A 318 -16.02 0.44 5.95
C LEU A 318 -15.09 -0.06 4.85
N ASN A 319 -15.21 -1.34 4.51
CA ASN A 319 -14.39 -2.03 3.52
C ASN A 319 -15.25 -2.92 2.59
N ILE A 320 -14.68 -3.46 1.52
CA ILE A 320 -15.40 -4.25 0.52
C ILE A 320 -16.09 -5.46 1.17
N SER A 321 -15.41 -6.16 2.08
CA SER A 321 -15.97 -7.30 2.83
C SER A 321 -17.24 -6.90 3.59
N THR A 322 -17.18 -5.84 4.40
CA THR A 322 -18.35 -5.35 5.16
C THR A 322 -19.50 -4.88 4.29
N VAL A 323 -19.22 -4.29 3.12
CA VAL A 323 -20.26 -3.87 2.18
C VAL A 323 -20.93 -5.07 1.53
N LEU A 324 -20.16 -6.09 1.12
CA LEU A 324 -20.73 -7.32 0.56
C LEU A 324 -21.58 -8.08 1.59
N THR A 325 -21.14 -8.15 2.85
CA THR A 325 -21.96 -8.70 3.96
C THR A 325 -23.26 -7.91 4.11
N SER A 326 -23.19 -6.58 4.03
CA SER A 326 -24.38 -5.73 4.13
C SER A 326 -25.35 -5.93 2.95
N ILE A 327 -24.83 -6.17 1.74
CA ILE A 327 -25.65 -6.51 0.56
C ILE A 327 -26.30 -7.89 0.74
N GLN A 328 -25.58 -8.89 1.26
CA GLN A 328 -26.14 -10.20 1.57
C GLN A 328 -27.27 -10.08 2.61
N LEU A 329 -27.11 -9.22 3.63
CA LEU A 329 -28.17 -8.92 4.59
C LEU A 329 -29.36 -8.21 3.92
N LEU A 330 -29.12 -7.24 3.03
CA LEU A 330 -30.17 -6.57 2.27
C LEU A 330 -30.99 -7.55 1.43
N MET A 331 -30.36 -8.59 0.86
CA MET A 331 -31.08 -9.65 0.15
C MET A 331 -32.05 -10.37 1.09
N ALA A 332 -31.64 -10.72 2.31
CA ALA A 332 -32.50 -11.38 3.28
C ALA A 332 -33.59 -10.44 3.84
N GLU A 333 -33.25 -9.17 4.05
CA GLU A 333 -34.09 -8.14 4.67
C GLU A 333 -34.22 -6.90 3.77
N PRO A 334 -35.08 -6.94 2.73
CA PRO A 334 -35.30 -5.79 1.85
C PRO A 334 -35.79 -4.57 2.64
N ASN A 335 -35.40 -3.37 2.19
CA ASN A 335 -35.89 -2.11 2.73
C ASN A 335 -36.99 -1.53 1.82
N PRO A 336 -38.28 -1.73 2.13
CA PRO A 336 -39.35 -1.29 1.24
C PRO A 336 -39.68 0.21 1.33
N ASP A 337 -38.98 0.98 2.18
CA ASP A 337 -39.19 2.42 2.35
C ASP A 337 -38.27 3.27 1.46
N ASP A 338 -37.18 2.70 0.94
CA ASP A 338 -36.32 3.29 -0.10
C ASP A 338 -36.13 2.33 -1.30
N PRO A 339 -37.22 1.92 -2.00
CA PRO A 339 -37.13 0.94 -3.09
C PRO A 339 -36.65 1.57 -4.40
N LEU A 340 -35.91 0.78 -5.20
CA LEU A 340 -35.68 1.10 -6.61
C LEU A 340 -36.81 0.58 -7.50
N MET A 341 -37.47 -0.51 -7.08
CA MET A 341 -38.53 -1.17 -7.81
C MET A 341 -39.84 -1.06 -7.02
N ALA A 342 -40.62 -0.01 -7.28
CA ALA A 342 -41.84 0.31 -6.52
C ALA A 342 -42.90 -0.81 -6.56
N ASP A 343 -43.06 -1.48 -7.71
CA ASP A 343 -44.00 -2.58 -7.89
C ASP A 343 -43.60 -3.81 -7.04
N ILE A 344 -42.32 -4.17 -7.08
CA ILE A 344 -41.76 -5.27 -6.29
C ILE A 344 -41.84 -4.95 -4.79
N SER A 345 -41.59 -3.69 -4.41
CA SER A 345 -41.71 -3.23 -3.03
C SER A 345 -43.14 -3.28 -2.52
N SER A 346 -44.12 -2.90 -3.34
CA SER A 346 -45.54 -2.99 -3.00
C SER A 346 -45.97 -4.44 -2.85
N GLU A 347 -45.51 -5.31 -3.75
CA GLU A 347 -45.75 -6.75 -3.64
C GLU A 347 -45.12 -7.35 -2.37
N PHE A 348 -43.89 -6.96 -2.02
CA PHE A 348 -43.25 -7.37 -0.77
C PHE A 348 -44.02 -6.88 0.47
N LYS A 349 -44.56 -5.64 0.44
CA LYS A 349 -45.33 -5.07 1.56
C LYS A 349 -46.69 -5.73 1.74
N TYR A 350 -47.44 -5.96 0.66
CA TYR A 350 -48.85 -6.33 0.73
C TYR A 350 -49.15 -7.79 0.34
N ASN A 351 -48.23 -8.49 -0.33
CA ASN A 351 -48.38 -9.87 -0.76
C ASN A 351 -47.05 -10.65 -0.73
N LYS A 352 -46.50 -10.81 0.48
CA LYS A 352 -45.25 -11.57 0.72
C LYS A 352 -45.22 -12.96 0.07
N PRO A 353 -46.29 -13.78 0.08
CA PRO A 353 -46.27 -15.09 -0.57
C PRO A 353 -46.02 -15.01 -2.08
N LEU A 354 -46.69 -14.08 -2.77
CA LEU A 354 -46.49 -13.87 -4.21
C LEU A 354 -45.08 -13.37 -4.52
N PHE A 355 -44.58 -12.44 -3.71
CA PHE A 355 -43.19 -11.97 -3.81
C PHE A 355 -42.21 -13.14 -3.69
N ALA A 356 -42.37 -13.99 -2.67
CA ALA A 356 -41.48 -15.12 -2.42
C ALA A 356 -41.52 -16.15 -3.56
N GLU A 357 -42.71 -16.43 -4.11
CA GLU A 357 -42.87 -17.32 -5.25
C GLU A 357 -42.13 -16.78 -6.49
N LYS A 358 -42.35 -15.51 -6.84
CA LYS A 358 -41.70 -14.86 -7.98
C LYS A 358 -40.19 -14.76 -7.81
N ALA A 359 -39.72 -14.34 -6.64
CA ALA A 359 -38.29 -14.25 -6.33
C ALA A 359 -37.62 -15.63 -6.41
N LYS A 360 -38.25 -16.68 -5.89
CA LYS A 360 -37.75 -18.06 -5.99
C LYS A 360 -37.69 -18.54 -7.44
N LYS A 361 -38.72 -18.26 -8.24
CA LYS A 361 -38.72 -18.56 -9.67
C LYS A 361 -37.59 -17.83 -10.40
N TRP A 362 -37.41 -16.54 -10.13
CA TRP A 362 -36.33 -15.74 -10.71
C TRP A 362 -34.94 -16.27 -10.35
N THR A 363 -34.76 -16.67 -9.09
CA THR A 363 -33.54 -17.32 -8.60
C THR A 363 -33.25 -18.61 -9.38
N GLN A 364 -34.24 -19.47 -9.57
CA GLN A 364 -34.09 -20.71 -10.34
C GLN A 364 -33.77 -20.48 -11.82
N GLU A 365 -34.32 -19.42 -12.42
CA GLU A 365 -34.10 -19.10 -13.83
C GLU A 365 -32.72 -18.47 -14.10
N HIS A 366 -32.24 -17.63 -13.19
CA HIS A 366 -31.08 -16.76 -13.46
C HIS A 366 -29.86 -17.03 -12.58
N ALA A 367 -30.03 -17.57 -11.38
CA ALA A 367 -28.97 -17.69 -10.38
C ALA A 367 -28.57 -19.14 -10.06
N VAL A 368 -29.31 -20.13 -10.56
CA VAL A 368 -28.92 -21.55 -10.44
C VAL A 368 -28.17 -21.96 -11.71
N GLN A 369 -26.92 -22.38 -11.57
CA GLN A 369 -26.16 -22.91 -12.71
C GLN A 369 -26.82 -24.21 -13.19
N LYS A 370 -27.33 -24.22 -14.43
CA LYS A 370 -27.59 -25.48 -15.15
C LYS A 370 -26.22 -26.09 -15.43
N ASN A 371 -25.93 -27.27 -14.88
CA ASN A 371 -24.73 -28.05 -15.20
C ASN A 371 -24.52 -28.11 -16.72
N MET A 372 -23.63 -27.29 -17.26
CA MET A 372 -23.00 -27.58 -18.55
C MET A 372 -22.02 -28.72 -18.27
N GLY A 373 -22.28 -29.84 -18.90
CA GLY A 373 -21.68 -31.14 -18.60
C GLY A 373 -20.17 -31.13 -18.53
N VAL A 374 -19.69 -31.93 -17.58
CA VAL A 374 -18.38 -32.58 -17.59
C VAL A 374 -18.13 -33.12 -19.01
N VAL A 375 -17.21 -32.51 -19.75
CA VAL A 375 -16.58 -33.17 -20.90
C VAL A 375 -15.34 -33.84 -20.35
N ASP A 376 -15.53 -35.09 -19.93
CA ASP A 376 -14.47 -36.06 -19.78
C ASP A 376 -14.02 -36.43 -21.20
N GLY A 377 -12.76 -36.19 -21.51
CA GLY A 377 -12.21 -36.22 -22.87
C GLY A 377 -10.74 -36.55 -22.90
N ASN A 378 -10.36 -37.54 -22.10
CA ASN A 378 -9.08 -38.22 -22.10
C ASN A 378 -8.67 -38.62 -23.55
N LYS A 379 -7.63 -37.99 -24.11
CA LYS A 379 -6.79 -38.56 -25.18
C LYS A 379 -5.33 -38.13 -24.99
N GLU A 380 -4.57 -39.00 -24.35
CA GLU A 380 -3.12 -39.04 -24.41
C GLU A 380 -2.61 -39.65 -25.74
N ASN A 381 -1.43 -39.16 -26.15
CA ASN A 381 -0.28 -39.89 -26.75
C ASN A 381 -0.26 -40.23 -28.27
N THR A 382 0.79 -39.98 -29.08
CA THR A 382 2.16 -39.38 -28.94
C THR A 382 2.74 -39.08 -30.38
N PRO A 383 4.06 -38.94 -30.67
CA PRO A 383 4.71 -37.71 -31.16
C PRO A 383 5.21 -37.75 -32.63
N GLY A 384 5.53 -36.58 -33.17
CA GLY A 384 6.26 -36.45 -34.45
C GLY A 384 7.22 -35.27 -34.46
N GLN A 385 8.52 -35.56 -34.36
CA GLN A 385 9.62 -34.63 -34.59
C GLN A 385 9.57 -34.00 -35.99
N LYS A 386 9.92 -32.71 -36.11
CA LYS A 386 11.03 -32.26 -36.97
C LYS A 386 11.40 -30.79 -36.73
N ALA A 387 12.70 -30.57 -36.69
CA ALA A 387 13.39 -29.34 -36.35
C ALA A 387 13.52 -28.38 -37.55
N SER A 388 13.93 -27.15 -37.20
CA SER A 388 14.87 -26.30 -37.95
C SER A 388 14.36 -25.61 -39.22
N SER A 389 14.26 -24.27 -39.21
CA SER A 389 15.38 -23.39 -39.59
C SER A 389 14.95 -21.93 -39.74
N ARG A 390 15.90 -21.06 -39.37
CA ARG A 390 15.86 -19.60 -39.42
C ARG A 390 15.78 -19.08 -40.86
N LYS A 391 15.15 -17.93 -41.04
CA LYS A 391 15.65 -16.90 -41.97
C LYS A 391 15.51 -15.51 -41.36
N ARG A 392 16.68 -14.86 -41.24
CA ARG A 392 16.90 -13.45 -40.93
C ARG A 392 16.55 -12.63 -42.17
N GLU A 393 15.95 -11.47 -41.96
CA GLU A 393 16.22 -10.30 -42.81
C GLU A 393 16.46 -9.08 -41.90
N ALA A 394 17.44 -8.30 -42.32
CA ALA A 394 18.03 -7.18 -41.60
C ALA A 394 17.67 -5.87 -42.31
N PHE A 395 17.33 -4.86 -41.52
CA PHE A 395 17.32 -3.42 -41.84
C PHE A 395 17.31 -2.73 -40.47
N GLY A 396 18.06 -1.69 -40.16
CA GLY A 396 19.04 -0.85 -40.83
C GLY A 396 19.40 0.20 -39.77
N ALA A 397 20.68 0.51 -39.60
CA ALA A 397 21.17 1.35 -38.53
C ALA A 397 20.69 2.81 -38.66
N GLN A 398 20.19 3.38 -37.58
CA GLN A 398 20.22 4.82 -37.33
C GLN A 398 20.86 5.06 -35.97
N GLN A 399 22.02 5.69 -36.01
CA GLN A 399 22.77 6.16 -34.86
C GLN A 399 21.99 7.31 -34.21
N HIS A 400 21.41 7.06 -33.04
CA HIS A 400 21.11 8.11 -32.09
C HIS A 400 22.30 8.21 -31.13
N ALA A 401 22.89 9.40 -31.05
CA ALA A 401 23.85 9.73 -30.00
C ALA A 401 23.13 9.60 -28.64
N GLU A 402 23.57 8.65 -27.81
CA GLU A 402 23.09 8.49 -26.45
C GLU A 402 23.53 9.70 -25.61
N GLU A 403 22.56 10.50 -25.15
CA GLU A 403 22.75 11.34 -23.96
C GLU A 403 23.14 10.42 -22.79
N PRO A 404 24.07 10.83 -21.90
CA PRO A 404 24.40 10.04 -20.73
C PRO A 404 23.15 9.84 -19.87
N ALA A 405 22.84 8.57 -19.54
CA ALA A 405 21.67 8.19 -18.75
C ALA A 405 21.65 8.92 -17.39
N LYS A 406 20.66 9.80 -17.20
CA LYS A 406 20.53 10.68 -16.03
C LYS A 406 19.96 9.89 -14.83
N LYS A 407 20.30 10.30 -13.59
CA LYS A 407 19.83 9.62 -12.37
C LYS A 407 18.57 10.30 -11.83
N THR A 408 17.57 9.51 -11.48
CA THR A 408 16.21 10.00 -11.18
C THR A 408 15.87 9.91 -9.70
N CYS A 409 15.09 10.86 -9.19
CA CYS A 409 14.55 10.83 -7.82
C CYS A 409 13.02 10.91 -7.81
N LEU A 410 12.37 10.06 -7.01
CA LEU A 410 10.92 10.01 -6.77
C LEU A 410 10.56 10.30 -5.31
#